data_AF-A0A2S7FBM9-F1
#
_entry.id   AF-A0A2S7FBM9-F1
#
_cell.length_a   1.000
_cell.length_b   1.000
_cell.length_c   1.000
_cell.angle_alpha   90.00
_cell.angle_beta   90.00
_cell.angle_gamma   90.00
#
_symmetry.space_group_name_H-M   'P 1'
#
loop_
_entity.id
_entity.type
_entity.pdbx_description
1 polymer ?
#
loop_
_entity_poly.entity_id
_entity_poly.type
_entity_poly.pdbx_seq_one_letter_code
_entity_poly.pdbx_strand_id
1 'polypeptide(L)'
;MEPFIKKHEYNFIKQCLFNLNNTFRGCIDNKIVETNKIYLQNKILNQFSNLSEDEKEILSINNINDPQHIDIYIKNLDKYVYGMAQISDSQISKLFKKEKKLKFPSLEARESKNSYLGWIDEATRKLFIIHNMAGKNIGMSCRIVNQNSNTSHICSFCNNAGSDAEIAFVSTVCKTNAKYGNYKSIGFSVCLDSQKCNNQITSLEKLEKILKEANNII
;
A
#
# COMPACT_ATOMS: atom_id res chain seq x y z
N MET A 1 -21.09 6.65 11.37
CA MET A 1 -20.65 5.36 10.82
C MET A 1 -19.14 5.29 10.98
N GLU A 2 -18.63 4.16 11.45
CA GLU A 2 -17.18 3.97 11.63
C GLU A 2 -16.46 3.85 10.27
N PRO A 3 -15.15 4.18 10.20
CA PRO A 3 -14.34 3.94 9.01
C PRO A 3 -14.28 2.44 8.66
N PHE A 4 -14.57 2.11 7.39
CA PHE A 4 -14.63 0.72 6.90
C PHE A 4 -13.78 0.49 5.64
N ILE A 5 -13.23 1.55 5.05
CA ILE A 5 -12.42 1.47 3.83
C ILE A 5 -10.94 1.45 4.22
N LYS A 6 -10.22 0.39 3.88
CA LYS A 6 -8.77 0.35 4.06
C LYS A 6 -8.10 1.27 3.05
N LYS A 7 -6.93 1.82 3.44
CA LYS A 7 -6.14 2.70 2.57
C LYS A 7 -5.93 2.17 1.13
N HIS A 8 -5.60 0.89 0.96
CA HIS A 8 -5.39 0.32 -0.38
C HIS A 8 -6.69 0.19 -1.20
N GLU A 9 -7.82 -0.11 -0.55
CA GLU A 9 -9.15 -0.14 -1.17
C GLU A 9 -9.55 1.27 -1.63
N TYR A 10 -9.27 2.29 -0.80
CA TYR A 10 -9.46 3.69 -1.18
C TYR A 10 -8.62 4.10 -2.39
N ASN A 11 -7.34 3.70 -2.43
CA ASN A 11 -6.49 3.94 -3.59
C ASN A 11 -6.99 3.20 -4.84
N PHE A 12 -7.54 1.98 -4.68
CA PHE A 12 -8.17 1.24 -5.78
C PHE A 12 -9.41 1.97 -6.34
N ILE A 13 -10.23 2.55 -5.46
CA ILE A 13 -11.37 3.40 -5.87
C ILE A 13 -10.87 4.61 -6.65
N LYS A 14 -9.81 5.29 -6.18
CA LYS A 14 -9.18 6.40 -6.92
C LYS A 14 -8.73 5.97 -8.33
N GLN A 15 -8.13 4.78 -8.46
CA GLN A 15 -7.73 4.24 -9.75
C GLN A 15 -8.93 3.99 -10.67
N CYS A 16 -10.03 3.45 -10.13
CA CYS A 16 -11.27 3.26 -10.89
C CYS A 16 -11.85 4.60 -11.37
N LEU A 17 -11.86 5.62 -10.51
CA LEU A 17 -12.37 6.96 -10.86
C LEU A 17 -11.47 7.71 -11.84
N PHE A 18 -10.15 7.48 -11.79
CA PHE A 18 -9.25 7.97 -12.83
C PHE A 18 -9.62 7.38 -14.20
N ASN A 19 -9.93 6.09 -14.27
CA ASN A 19 -10.40 5.47 -15.51
C ASN A 19 -11.76 6.04 -15.95
N LEU A 20 -12.69 6.25 -15.02
CA LEU A 20 -13.99 6.88 -15.33
C LEU A 20 -13.81 8.29 -15.91
N ASN A 21 -12.93 9.11 -15.32
CA ASN A 21 -12.60 10.44 -15.83
C ASN A 21 -12.05 10.39 -17.26
N ASN A 22 -11.16 9.42 -17.55
CA ASN A 22 -10.65 9.23 -18.90
C ASN A 22 -11.77 8.83 -19.88
N THR A 23 -12.72 8.00 -19.44
CA THR A 23 -13.90 7.64 -20.23
C THR A 23 -14.79 8.86 -20.51
N PHE A 24 -15.06 9.72 -19.51
CA PHE A 24 -15.81 10.97 -19.74
C PHE A 24 -15.13 11.90 -20.75
N ARG A 25 -13.80 11.98 -20.73
CA ARG A 25 -13.04 12.87 -21.63
C ARG A 25 -12.86 12.29 -23.03
N GLY A 26 -12.73 10.97 -23.14
CA GLY A 26 -12.33 10.28 -24.36
C GLY A 26 -13.48 9.63 -25.15
N CYS A 27 -14.69 9.54 -24.60
CA CYS A 27 -15.82 8.86 -25.22
C CYS A 27 -17.04 9.76 -25.34
N ILE A 28 -17.58 9.87 -26.57
CA ILE A 28 -18.78 10.66 -26.87
C ILE A 28 -20.06 9.83 -26.68
N ASP A 29 -19.97 8.50 -26.77
CA ASP A 29 -21.13 7.62 -26.68
C ASP A 29 -21.55 7.40 -25.21
N ASN A 30 -22.69 8.00 -24.85
CA ASN A 30 -23.27 7.90 -23.51
C ASN A 30 -23.54 6.45 -23.08
N LYS A 31 -23.88 5.53 -23.99
CA LYS A 31 -24.11 4.12 -23.64
C LYS A 31 -22.81 3.43 -23.22
N ILE A 32 -21.70 3.78 -23.85
CA ILE A 32 -20.37 3.25 -23.49
C ILE A 32 -19.97 3.81 -22.12
N VAL A 33 -20.18 5.11 -21.89
CA VAL A 33 -19.92 5.75 -20.58
C VAL A 33 -20.72 5.07 -19.48
N GLU A 34 -22.02 4.84 -19.69
CA GLU A 34 -22.90 4.17 -18.73
C GLU A 34 -22.47 2.73 -18.47
N THR A 35 -22.16 1.97 -19.53
CA THR A 35 -21.67 0.59 -19.40
C THR A 35 -20.35 0.53 -18.61
N ASN A 36 -19.43 1.45 -18.88
CA ASN A 36 -18.16 1.55 -18.16
C ASN A 36 -18.39 1.87 -16.67
N LYS A 37 -19.32 2.77 -16.38
CA LYS A 37 -19.70 3.15 -15.01
C LYS A 37 -20.28 1.97 -14.24
N ILE A 38 -21.19 1.19 -14.85
CA ILE A 38 -21.73 -0.05 -14.25
C ILE A 38 -20.60 -1.06 -14.00
N TYR A 39 -19.70 -1.24 -14.96
CA TYR A 39 -18.54 -2.11 -14.80
C TYR A 39 -17.64 -1.67 -13.64
N LEU A 40 -17.32 -0.38 -13.54
CA LEU A 40 -16.49 0.16 -12.46
C LEU A 40 -17.18 0.09 -11.09
N GLN A 41 -18.50 0.33 -11.02
CA GLN A 41 -19.27 0.14 -9.79
C GLN A 41 -19.14 -1.30 -9.28
N ASN A 42 -19.40 -2.28 -10.14
CA ASN A 42 -19.26 -3.69 -9.78
C ASN A 42 -17.82 -4.04 -9.37
N LYS A 43 -16.84 -3.50 -10.09
CA LYS A 43 -15.42 -3.69 -9.79
C LYS A 43 -15.04 -3.15 -8.41
N ILE A 44 -15.57 -1.97 -8.02
CA ILE A 44 -15.36 -1.38 -6.69
C ILE A 44 -16.00 -2.27 -5.62
N LEU A 45 -17.26 -2.67 -5.80
CA LEU A 45 -17.97 -3.47 -4.79
C LEU A 45 -17.31 -4.84 -4.58
N ASN A 46 -16.86 -5.49 -5.65
CA ASN A 46 -16.18 -6.79 -5.59
C ASN A 46 -14.81 -6.75 -4.89
N GLN A 47 -14.24 -5.57 -4.65
CA GLN A 47 -13.01 -5.42 -3.88
C GLN A 47 -13.22 -5.70 -2.38
N PHE A 48 -14.46 -5.59 -1.90
CA PHE A 48 -14.83 -5.77 -0.50
C PHE A 48 -15.46 -7.15 -0.29
N SER A 49 -15.16 -7.78 0.85
CA SER A 49 -15.70 -9.12 1.15
C SER A 49 -17.13 -9.08 1.68
N ASN A 50 -17.47 -8.09 2.52
CA ASN A 50 -18.79 -7.90 3.11
C ASN A 50 -19.06 -6.40 3.24
N LEU A 51 -20.11 -5.91 2.58
CA LEU A 51 -20.59 -4.54 2.70
C LEU A 51 -22.07 -4.57 3.08
N SER A 52 -22.45 -3.74 4.06
CA SER A 52 -23.83 -3.37 4.35
C SER A 52 -24.43 -2.53 3.22
N GLU A 53 -25.76 -2.40 3.19
CA GLU A 53 -26.43 -1.56 2.18
C GLU A 53 -26.03 -0.08 2.29
N ASP A 54 -25.89 0.45 3.51
CA ASP A 54 -25.41 1.82 3.74
C ASP A 54 -23.99 2.04 3.19
N GLU A 55 -23.09 1.06 3.37
CA GLU A 55 -21.73 1.13 2.84
C GLU A 55 -21.71 1.03 1.31
N LYS A 56 -22.59 0.22 0.71
CA LYS A 56 -22.75 0.17 -0.76
C LYS A 56 -23.26 1.49 -1.32
N GLU A 57 -24.17 2.16 -0.62
CA GLU A 57 -24.67 3.49 -1.01
C GLU A 57 -23.54 4.53 -0.95
N ILE A 58 -22.72 4.50 0.10
CA ILE A 58 -21.55 5.38 0.24
C ILE A 58 -20.52 5.13 -0.89
N LEU A 59 -20.34 3.87 -1.30
CA LEU A 59 -19.46 3.48 -2.39
C LEU A 59 -20.10 3.63 -3.78
N SER A 60 -21.33 4.15 -3.87
CA SER A 60 -22.01 4.30 -5.14
C SER A 60 -21.41 5.44 -5.96
N ILE A 61 -20.97 5.11 -7.17
CA ILE A 61 -20.51 6.08 -8.17
C ILE A 61 -21.65 6.49 -9.13
N ASN A 62 -22.88 6.01 -8.92
CA ASN A 62 -24.04 6.27 -9.79
C ASN A 62 -24.36 7.76 -9.95
N ASN A 63 -24.04 8.60 -8.96
CA ASN A 63 -24.29 10.04 -9.01
C ASN A 63 -23.15 10.85 -9.67
N ILE A 64 -22.05 10.20 -10.06
CA ILE A 64 -20.93 10.83 -10.74
C ILE A 64 -21.25 10.91 -12.24
N ASN A 65 -21.76 12.05 -12.69
CA ASN A 65 -22.12 12.29 -14.11
C ASN A 65 -21.22 13.32 -14.79
N ASP A 66 -20.37 14.00 -14.01
CA ASP A 66 -19.42 15.00 -14.48
C ASP A 66 -18.04 14.72 -13.86
N PRO A 67 -16.94 14.86 -14.63
CA PRO A 67 -15.58 14.83 -14.10
C PRO A 67 -15.36 15.63 -12.80
N GLN A 68 -16.00 16.77 -12.64
CA GLN A 68 -15.89 17.64 -11.46
C GLN A 68 -16.45 16.99 -10.18
N HIS A 69 -17.36 16.03 -10.29
CA HIS A 69 -17.92 15.32 -9.14
C HIS A 69 -16.92 14.31 -8.54
N ILE A 70 -15.91 13.90 -9.30
CA ILE A 70 -14.95 12.86 -8.88
C ILE A 70 -14.14 13.32 -7.67
N ASP A 71 -13.58 14.53 -7.71
CA ASP A 71 -12.75 15.03 -6.61
C ASP A 71 -13.58 15.23 -5.33
N ILE A 72 -14.83 15.68 -5.47
CA ILE A 72 -15.77 15.82 -4.36
C ILE A 72 -16.07 14.45 -3.74
N TYR A 73 -16.36 13.45 -4.56
CA TYR A 73 -16.62 12.09 -4.11
C TYR A 73 -15.40 11.51 -3.36
N ILE A 74 -14.20 11.61 -3.94
CA ILE A 74 -12.95 11.12 -3.35
C ILE A 74 -12.67 11.77 -2.00
N LYS A 75 -12.90 13.09 -1.88
CA LYS A 75 -12.72 13.84 -0.64
C LYS A 75 -13.72 13.41 0.43
N ASN A 76 -14.99 13.26 0.06
CA ASN A 76 -16.03 12.81 0.98
C ASN A 76 -15.80 11.40 1.51
N LEU A 77 -15.15 10.56 0.71
CA LEU A 77 -14.85 9.18 1.06
C LEU A 77 -13.71 9.07 2.10
N ASP A 78 -12.80 10.05 2.19
CA ASP A 78 -11.63 10.00 3.08
C ASP A 78 -12.00 9.83 4.57
N LYS A 79 -13.17 10.34 4.98
CA LYS A 79 -13.66 10.19 6.36
C LYS A 79 -13.97 8.75 6.75
N TYR A 80 -14.18 7.87 5.78
CA TYR A 80 -14.40 6.43 5.99
C TYR A 80 -13.13 5.60 5.81
N VAL A 81 -11.99 6.26 5.57
CA VAL A 81 -10.71 5.59 5.33
C VAL A 81 -9.90 5.42 6.61
N TYR A 82 -9.38 4.22 6.82
CA TYR A 82 -8.41 3.93 7.88
C TYR A 82 -7.15 3.22 7.34
N GLY A 83 -6.04 3.43 8.04
CA GLY A 83 -4.76 2.77 7.77
C GLY A 83 -4.54 1.56 8.67
N MET A 84 -3.31 1.06 8.71
CA MET A 84 -2.91 0.05 9.67
C MET A 84 -3.03 0.58 11.11
N ALA A 85 -3.19 -0.34 12.05
CA ALA A 85 -3.19 0.00 13.47
C ALA A 85 -1.89 0.73 13.87
N GLN A 86 -2.04 1.77 14.67
CA GLN A 86 -0.91 2.53 15.21
C GLN A 86 0.02 1.61 16.00
N ILE A 87 1.32 1.91 15.94
CA ILE A 87 2.35 1.13 16.59
C ILE A 87 3.22 2.03 17.48
N SER A 88 3.45 1.57 18.72
CA SER A 88 4.32 2.25 19.68
C SER A 88 5.79 1.94 19.45
N ASP A 89 6.68 2.81 19.91
CA ASP A 89 8.14 2.63 19.83
C ASP A 89 8.59 1.34 20.56
N SER A 90 7.89 0.96 21.62
CA SER A 90 8.12 -0.31 22.33
C SER A 90 7.82 -1.54 21.46
N GLN A 91 6.75 -1.49 20.66
CA GLN A 91 6.38 -2.56 19.73
C GLN A 91 7.34 -2.62 18.53
N ILE A 92 7.74 -1.46 18.00
CA ILE A 92 8.77 -1.37 16.95
C ILE A 92 10.08 -2.01 17.45
N SER A 93 10.53 -1.65 18.66
CA SER A 93 11.73 -2.23 19.28
C SER A 93 11.64 -3.76 19.43
N LYS A 94 10.46 -4.29 19.77
CA LYS A 94 10.23 -5.73 19.86
C LYS A 94 10.30 -6.45 18.50
N LEU A 95 9.94 -5.78 17.40
CA LEU A 95 10.05 -6.32 16.05
C LEU A 95 11.51 -6.37 15.56
N PHE A 96 12.30 -5.36 15.91
CA PHE A 96 13.66 -5.17 15.41
C PHE A 96 14.74 -5.31 16.50
N LYS A 97 14.61 -6.32 17.38
CA LYS A 97 15.55 -6.55 18.50
C LYS A 97 17.04 -6.66 18.10
N LYS A 98 17.31 -7.04 16.85
CA LYS A 98 18.67 -7.19 16.31
C LYS A 98 19.29 -5.86 15.82
N GLU A 99 18.48 -4.83 15.69
CA GLU A 99 18.90 -3.52 15.18
C GLU A 99 19.30 -2.63 16.35
N LYS A 100 20.61 -2.50 16.56
CA LYS A 100 21.16 -1.64 17.61
C LYS A 100 20.98 -0.17 17.20
N LYS A 101 20.57 0.69 18.14
CA LYS A 101 20.35 2.13 17.91
C LYS A 101 19.36 2.46 16.79
N LEU A 102 18.28 1.67 16.69
CA LEU A 102 17.19 1.90 15.74
C LEU A 102 16.63 3.32 15.91
N LYS A 103 16.62 4.09 14.82
CA LYS A 103 15.88 5.35 14.75
C LYS A 103 14.40 5.06 14.48
N PHE A 104 13.53 5.64 15.29
CA PHE A 104 12.09 5.51 15.12
C PHE A 104 11.57 6.49 14.07
N PRO A 105 10.53 6.12 13.31
CA PRO A 105 9.85 7.07 12.43
C PRO A 105 9.14 8.15 13.25
N SER A 106 8.87 9.30 12.61
CA SER A 106 8.14 10.40 13.23
C SER A 106 6.75 9.96 13.71
N LEU A 107 6.18 10.69 14.67
CA LEU A 107 4.82 10.42 15.15
C LEU A 107 3.80 10.52 14.00
N GLU A 108 3.92 11.55 13.16
CA GLU A 108 3.08 11.75 11.97
C GLU A 108 3.10 10.54 11.02
N ALA A 109 4.28 9.96 10.76
CA ALA A 109 4.40 8.77 9.92
C ALA A 109 3.70 7.55 10.54
N ARG A 110 3.71 7.44 11.88
CA ARG A 110 3.06 6.35 12.64
C ARG A 110 1.54 6.52 12.76
N GLU A 111 1.05 7.74 12.74
CA GLU A 111 -0.38 8.07 12.86
C GLU A 111 -1.08 8.21 11.51
N SER A 112 -0.31 8.28 10.41
CA SER A 112 -0.83 8.34 9.05
C SER A 112 -1.74 7.15 8.69
N LYS A 113 -2.76 7.39 7.86
CA LYS A 113 -3.65 6.36 7.29
C LYS A 113 -2.95 5.49 6.23
N ASN A 114 -1.78 4.96 6.53
CA ASN A 114 -0.98 4.15 5.62
C ASN A 114 -1.34 2.67 5.70
N SER A 115 -1.22 1.95 4.60
CA SER A 115 -1.34 0.49 4.58
C SER A 115 -0.17 -0.18 5.31
N TYR A 116 1.03 0.39 5.22
CA TYR A 116 2.21 -0.08 5.92
C TYR A 116 3.06 1.10 6.42
N LEU A 117 3.79 0.90 7.51
CA LEU A 117 4.76 1.85 8.02
C LEU A 117 6.13 1.52 7.41
N GLY A 118 6.73 2.49 6.74
CA GLY A 118 8.04 2.34 6.13
C GLY A 118 8.93 3.55 6.39
N TRP A 119 10.20 3.32 6.75
CA TRP A 119 11.18 4.39 6.90
C TRP A 119 12.60 3.88 6.63
N ILE A 120 13.45 4.79 6.16
CA ILE A 120 14.86 4.51 5.90
C ILE A 120 15.68 5.03 7.08
N ASP A 121 16.59 4.19 7.57
CA ASP A 121 17.68 4.64 8.43
C ASP A 121 18.92 4.86 7.58
N GLU A 122 19.26 6.13 7.36
CA GLU A 122 20.42 6.55 6.57
C GLU A 122 21.75 6.03 7.12
N ALA A 123 21.86 5.84 8.44
CA ALA A 123 23.12 5.39 9.05
C ALA A 123 23.43 3.92 8.70
N THR A 124 22.38 3.09 8.63
CA THR A 124 22.52 1.65 8.31
C THR A 124 22.15 1.33 6.87
N ARG A 125 21.63 2.30 6.12
CA ARG A 125 21.10 2.17 4.77
C ARG A 125 20.09 1.03 4.65
N LYS A 126 19.20 0.95 5.63
CA LYS A 126 18.13 -0.04 5.70
C LYS A 126 16.77 0.63 5.60
N LEU A 127 15.91 0.03 4.79
CA LEU A 127 14.48 0.30 4.78
C LEU A 127 13.81 -0.67 5.77
N PHE A 128 13.12 -0.12 6.77
CA PHE A 128 12.28 -0.87 7.68
C PHE A 128 10.85 -0.82 7.19
N ILE A 129 10.17 -1.97 7.17
CA ILE A 129 8.77 -2.09 6.77
C ILE A 129 8.02 -2.84 7.88
N ILE A 130 6.87 -2.32 8.27
CA ILE A 130 5.93 -2.95 9.21
C ILE A 130 4.53 -2.89 8.60
N HIS A 131 3.80 -4.00 8.70
CA HIS A 131 2.39 -4.08 8.37
C HIS A 131 1.65 -4.88 9.45
N ASN A 132 0.38 -4.56 9.69
CA ASN A 132 -0.49 -5.30 10.59
C ASN A 132 -1.30 -6.32 9.79
N MET A 133 -1.05 -7.61 9.99
CA MET A 133 -1.83 -8.69 9.38
C MET A 133 -2.63 -9.41 10.46
N ALA A 134 -3.95 -9.39 10.34
CA ALA A 134 -4.88 -10.03 11.29
C ALA A 134 -4.58 -9.68 12.77
N GLY A 135 -4.36 -8.39 13.05
CA GLY A 135 -4.07 -7.88 14.41
C GLY A 135 -2.62 -8.04 14.85
N LYS A 136 -1.77 -8.72 14.08
CA LYS A 136 -0.36 -8.95 14.41
C LYS A 136 0.56 -8.06 13.58
N ASN A 137 1.37 -7.26 14.27
CA ASN A 137 2.43 -6.49 13.61
C ASN A 137 3.55 -7.43 13.16
N ILE A 138 3.89 -7.36 11.88
CA ILE A 138 4.95 -8.13 11.25
C ILE A 138 5.85 -7.14 10.51
N GLY A 139 7.16 -7.33 10.63
CA GLY A 139 8.12 -6.41 10.04
C GLY A 139 9.29 -7.13 9.40
N MET A 140 9.97 -6.40 8.52
CA MET A 140 11.22 -6.82 7.89
C MET A 140 12.16 -5.62 7.77
N SER A 141 13.45 -5.90 7.84
CA SER A 141 14.51 -4.94 7.56
C SER A 141 15.13 -5.29 6.22
N CYS A 142 15.21 -4.33 5.32
CA CYS A 142 15.67 -4.51 3.95
C CYS A 142 16.94 -3.67 3.74
N ARG A 143 18.04 -4.30 3.36
CA ARG A 143 19.27 -3.59 2.96
C ARG A 143 19.04 -2.98 1.58
N ILE A 144 19.27 -1.67 1.47
CA ILE A 144 19.22 -0.96 0.18
C ILE A 144 20.50 -1.25 -0.58
N VAL A 145 20.37 -1.72 -1.81
CA VAL A 145 21.49 -2.00 -2.70
C VAL A 145 21.60 -0.83 -3.68
N ASN A 146 22.76 -0.18 -3.73
CA ASN A 146 23.01 0.84 -4.74
C ASN A 146 23.04 0.19 -6.12
N GLN A 147 22.17 0.67 -7.01
CA GLN A 147 22.26 0.38 -8.43
C GLN A 147 22.51 1.72 -9.12
N ASN A 148 23.66 1.84 -9.77
CA ASN A 148 24.02 2.98 -10.61
C ASN A 148 23.86 2.53 -12.06
N SER A 149 22.63 2.22 -12.48
CA SER A 149 22.38 1.65 -13.80
C SER A 149 21.59 2.57 -14.72
N ASN A 150 21.14 3.75 -14.24
CA ASN A 150 20.23 4.65 -14.99
C ASN A 150 19.01 3.87 -15.52
N THR A 151 18.59 2.85 -14.80
CA THR A 151 17.52 1.94 -15.21
C THR A 151 16.20 2.38 -14.59
N SER A 152 15.09 2.06 -15.26
CA SER A 152 13.79 2.12 -14.63
C SER A 152 13.51 0.80 -13.91
N HIS A 153 12.94 0.90 -12.71
CA HIS A 153 12.52 -0.24 -11.91
C HIS A 153 11.01 -0.16 -11.66
N ILE A 154 10.38 -1.31 -11.41
CA ILE A 154 8.98 -1.39 -11.02
C ILE A 154 8.91 -1.77 -9.54
N CYS A 155 8.22 -0.95 -8.74
CA CYS A 155 8.02 -1.22 -7.33
C CYS A 155 7.12 -2.45 -7.14
N SER A 156 7.55 -3.39 -6.33
CA SER A 156 6.82 -4.64 -6.08
C SER A 156 5.55 -4.44 -5.25
N PHE A 157 5.37 -3.30 -4.60
CA PHE A 157 4.19 -3.03 -3.77
C PHE A 157 3.12 -2.24 -4.53
N CYS A 158 3.48 -1.10 -5.11
CA CYS A 158 2.52 -0.24 -5.82
C CYS A 158 2.50 -0.45 -7.35
N ASN A 159 3.36 -1.32 -7.90
CA ASN A 159 3.50 -1.60 -9.33
C ASN A 159 3.81 -0.38 -10.23
N ASN A 160 4.20 0.76 -9.65
CA ASN A 160 4.64 1.91 -10.43
C ASN A 160 6.09 1.78 -10.86
N ALA A 161 6.37 2.26 -12.07
CA ALA A 161 7.71 2.42 -12.59
C ALA A 161 8.33 3.74 -12.09
N GLY A 162 9.63 3.76 -11.91
CA GLY A 162 10.39 4.92 -11.45
C GLY A 162 11.88 4.73 -11.68
N SER A 163 12.63 5.82 -11.57
CA SER A 163 14.09 5.80 -11.72
C SER A 163 14.80 5.19 -10.49
N ASP A 164 16.11 4.95 -10.61
CA ASP A 164 16.98 4.53 -9.49
C ASP A 164 16.95 5.51 -8.28
N ALA A 165 16.52 6.76 -8.50
CA ALA A 165 16.33 7.76 -7.43
C ALA A 165 15.00 7.60 -6.68
N GLU A 166 14.01 6.94 -7.26
CA GLU A 166 12.67 6.76 -6.69
C GLU A 166 12.44 5.34 -6.19
N ILE A 167 13.04 4.34 -6.85
CA ILE A 167 12.86 2.92 -6.60
C ILE A 167 14.23 2.27 -6.51
N ALA A 168 14.48 1.58 -5.41
CA ALA A 168 15.72 0.84 -5.21
C ALA A 168 15.46 -0.65 -5.11
N PHE A 169 16.44 -1.43 -5.55
CA PHE A 169 16.50 -2.84 -5.21
C PHE A 169 16.91 -3.01 -3.75
N VAL A 170 16.13 -3.81 -3.02
CA VAL A 170 16.39 -4.12 -1.63
C VAL A 170 16.44 -5.62 -1.41
N SER A 171 17.15 -6.04 -0.38
CA SER A 171 17.20 -7.44 0.03
C SER A 171 16.91 -7.59 1.52
N THR A 172 16.15 -8.61 1.88
CA THR A 172 15.88 -8.93 3.29
C THR A 172 16.35 -10.33 3.62
N VAL A 173 16.88 -10.46 4.83
CA VAL A 173 17.25 -11.73 5.44
C VAL A 173 15.98 -12.43 5.92
N CYS A 174 15.70 -13.63 5.45
CA CYS A 174 14.62 -14.41 6.01
C CYS A 174 15.02 -14.87 7.42
N LYS A 175 14.09 -14.79 8.37
CA LYS A 175 14.22 -15.55 9.61
C LYS A 175 14.29 -17.02 9.20
N THR A 176 15.23 -17.81 9.71
CA THR A 176 15.30 -19.24 9.43
C THR A 176 15.25 -20.03 10.72
N ASN A 177 14.80 -21.29 10.64
CA ASN A 177 14.86 -22.19 11.78
C ASN A 177 16.33 -22.45 12.10
N ALA A 178 16.77 -21.99 13.28
CA ALA A 178 18.16 -22.04 13.73
C ALA A 178 18.79 -23.45 13.68
N LYS A 179 17.96 -24.50 13.68
CA LYS A 179 18.39 -25.90 13.55
C LYS A 179 19.04 -26.25 12.22
N TYR A 180 18.75 -25.55 11.13
CA TYR A 180 19.16 -25.98 9.79
C TYR A 180 20.24 -25.09 9.14
N GLY A 181 20.70 -24.04 9.81
CA GLY A 181 21.85 -23.21 9.40
C GLY A 181 21.72 -22.44 8.08
N ASN A 182 20.75 -22.76 7.24
CA ASN A 182 20.58 -22.15 5.94
C ASN A 182 20.03 -20.73 6.08
N TYR A 183 20.67 -19.79 5.40
CA TYR A 183 20.23 -18.42 5.27
C TYR A 183 19.57 -18.25 3.91
N LYS A 184 18.36 -17.70 3.88
CA LYS A 184 17.66 -17.32 2.65
C LYS A 184 17.53 -15.81 2.62
N SER A 185 17.80 -15.19 1.47
CA SER A 185 17.45 -13.79 1.21
C SER A 185 16.40 -13.69 0.13
N ILE A 186 15.56 -12.66 0.24
CA ILE A 186 14.59 -12.28 -0.80
C ILE A 186 14.99 -10.90 -1.29
N GLY A 187 15.12 -10.76 -2.61
CA GLY A 187 15.38 -9.48 -3.28
C GLY A 187 14.15 -9.00 -4.03
N PHE A 188 13.88 -7.70 -3.99
CA PHE A 188 12.78 -7.06 -4.71
C PHE A 188 13.02 -5.56 -4.86
N SER A 189 12.38 -4.92 -5.83
CA SER A 189 12.43 -3.46 -6.00
C SER A 189 11.28 -2.79 -5.27
N VAL A 190 11.55 -1.67 -4.59
CA VAL A 190 10.56 -0.92 -3.79
C VAL A 190 10.84 0.58 -3.84
N CYS A 191 9.79 1.38 -3.74
CA CYS A 191 9.91 2.83 -3.61
C CYS A 191 10.72 3.22 -2.37
N LEU A 192 11.60 4.20 -2.52
CA LEU A 192 12.35 4.80 -1.41
C LEU A 192 11.45 5.71 -0.56
N ASP A 193 10.49 6.39 -1.19
CA ASP A 193 9.43 7.13 -0.49
C ASP A 193 8.26 6.20 -0.16
N SER A 194 8.19 5.78 1.11
CA SER A 194 7.13 4.91 1.60
C SER A 194 5.77 5.60 1.66
N GLN A 195 5.70 6.92 1.81
CA GLN A 195 4.44 7.65 1.82
C GLN A 195 3.84 7.73 0.40
N LYS A 196 4.67 8.05 -0.60
CA LYS A 196 4.30 8.00 -2.02
C LYS A 196 3.82 6.59 -2.40
N CYS A 197 4.53 5.55 -1.98
CA CYS A 197 4.14 4.16 -2.24
C CYS A 197 2.80 3.80 -1.60
N ASN A 198 2.57 4.16 -0.33
CA ASN A 198 1.29 3.96 0.36
C ASN A 198 0.12 4.70 -0.28
N ASN A 199 0.36 5.83 -0.95
CA ASN A 199 -0.66 6.55 -1.71
C ASN A 199 -1.01 5.90 -3.05
N GLN A 200 -0.22 4.94 -3.50
CA GLN A 200 -0.36 4.30 -4.81
C GLN A 200 -0.68 2.80 -4.73
N ILE A 201 -0.45 2.15 -3.59
CA ILE A 201 -0.74 0.73 -3.40
C ILE A 201 -2.24 0.45 -3.47
N THR A 202 -2.65 -0.47 -4.33
CA THR A 202 -4.07 -0.86 -4.54
C THR A 202 -4.36 -2.29 -4.08
N SER A 203 -3.33 -3.10 -3.85
CA SER A 203 -3.43 -4.46 -3.30
C SER A 203 -2.27 -4.72 -2.35
N LEU A 204 -2.55 -5.41 -1.24
CA LEU A 204 -1.54 -5.79 -0.25
C LEU A 204 -0.93 -7.17 -0.51
N GLU A 205 -1.45 -7.94 -1.47
CA GLU A 205 -1.08 -9.33 -1.69
C GLU A 205 0.44 -9.55 -1.78
N LYS A 206 1.13 -8.75 -2.60
CA LYS A 206 2.57 -8.87 -2.81
C LYS A 206 3.37 -8.43 -1.57
N LEU A 207 2.93 -7.38 -0.88
CA LEU A 207 3.53 -6.92 0.38
C LEU A 207 3.40 -8.00 1.46
N GLU A 208 2.20 -8.52 1.67
CA GLU A 208 1.93 -9.57 2.67
C GLU A 208 2.69 -10.85 2.34
N LYS A 209 2.73 -11.26 1.07
CA LYS A 209 3.51 -12.42 0.62
C LYS A 209 4.99 -12.28 0.96
N ILE A 210 5.60 -11.15 0.63
CA ILE A 210 7.02 -10.90 0.95
C ILE A 210 7.26 -10.87 2.46
N LEU A 211 6.36 -10.23 3.22
CA LEU A 211 6.47 -10.18 4.70
C LEU A 211 6.34 -11.57 5.34
N LYS A 212 5.40 -12.39 4.86
CA LYS A 212 5.21 -13.77 5.30
C LYS A 212 6.46 -14.60 5.01
N GLU A 213 6.99 -14.51 3.80
CA GLU A 213 8.19 -15.22 3.37
C GLU A 213 9.43 -14.79 4.18
N ALA A 214 9.63 -13.49 4.38
CA ALA A 214 10.74 -12.96 5.19
C ALA A 214 10.67 -13.40 6.67
N ASN A 215 9.47 -13.73 7.16
CA ASN A 215 9.25 -14.13 8.55
C ASN A 215 8.99 -15.64 8.74
N ASN A 216 9.07 -16.46 7.67
CA ASN A 216 8.65 -17.87 7.67
C ASN A 216 7.26 -18.11 8.26
N ILE A 217 6.28 -17.29 7.83
CA ILE A 217 4.87 -17.45 8.18
C ILE A 217 4.22 -18.16 7.00
N ILE A 218 3.69 -19.36 7.25
CA ILE A 218 2.96 -20.18 6.27
C ILE A 218 1.57 -19.60 6.07
#